data_AF-Q331L1-F1
#
_entry.id   AF-Q331L1-F1
#
_cell.length_a   1.000
_cell.length_b   1.000
_cell.length_c   1.000
_cell.angle_alpha   90.00
_cell.angle_beta   90.00
_cell.angle_gamma   90.00
#
_symmetry.space_group_name_H-M   'P 1'
#
loop_
_entity.id
_entity.type
_entity.pdbx_description
1 polymer ?
#
loop_
_entity_poly.entity_id
_entity_poly.type
_entity_poly.pdbx_seq_one_letter_code
_entity_poly.pdbx_strand_id
1 'polypeptide(L)'
;ALPAITLIFIALPSLRLLYLLDDSVDALITIKTIGRQWYWSYEYSDFENIEFDTYMTPENDLEINGFRLLDVDNRTILPMNTEV
;
A
#
# COMPACT_ATOMS: atom_id res chain seq x y z
N ALA A 1 -4.24 -5.41 -40.53
CA ALA A 1 -4.32 -4.04 -39.97
C ALA A 1 -5.15 -3.99 -38.69
N LEU A 2 -6.35 -4.58 -38.65
CA LEU A 2 -7.26 -4.55 -37.48
C LEU A 2 -6.59 -4.91 -36.13
N PRO A 3 -5.80 -6.00 -36.02
CA PRO A 3 -5.17 -6.37 -34.74
C PRO A 3 -4.11 -5.38 -34.25
N ALA A 4 -3.40 -4.73 -35.18
CA ALA A 4 -2.39 -3.72 -34.83
C ALA A 4 -3.06 -2.43 -34.31
N ILE A 5 -4.18 -2.04 -34.92
CA ILE A 5 -4.94 -0.85 -34.50
C ILE A 5 -5.52 -1.05 -33.10
N THR A 6 -6.09 -2.22 -32.80
CA THR A 6 -6.61 -2.54 -31.46
C THR A 6 -5.52 -2.47 -30.39
N LEU A 7 -4.29 -2.92 -30.70
CA LEU A 7 -3.16 -2.82 -29.77
C LEU A 7 -2.75 -1.37 -29.51
N ILE A 8 -2.75 -0.51 -30.54
CA ILE A 8 -2.44 0.92 -30.38
C ILE A 8 -3.47 1.60 -29.45
N PHE A 9 -4.76 1.30 -29.61
CA PHE A 9 -5.80 1.85 -28.74
C PHE A 9 -5.70 1.41 -27.28
N ILE A 10 -5.13 0.23 -27.00
CA ILE A 10 -4.87 -0.23 -25.62
C ILE A 10 -3.56 0.37 -25.10
N ALA A 11 -2.52 0.42 -25.94
CA ALA A 11 -1.19 0.87 -25.55
C ALA A 11 -1.15 2.36 -25.19
N LEU A 12 -1.83 3.22 -25.95
CA LEU A 12 -1.83 4.67 -25.70
C LEU A 12 -2.34 5.06 -24.30
N PRO A 13 -3.53 4.63 -23.83
CA PRO A 13 -3.98 4.93 -22.48
C PRO A 13 -3.14 4.22 -21.42
N SER A 14 -2.65 2.99 -21.69
CA SER A 14 -1.78 2.26 -20.77
C SER A 14 -0.46 2.98 -20.51
N LEU A 15 0.21 3.45 -21.58
CA LEU A 15 1.46 4.21 -21.47
C LEU A 15 1.23 5.55 -20.76
N ARG A 16 0.13 6.25 -21.06
CA ARG A 16 -0.21 7.49 -20.36
C ARG A 16 -0.36 7.25 -18.84
N LEU A 17 -1.06 6.18 -18.45
CA LEU A 17 -1.22 5.83 -17.04
C LEU A 17 0.14 5.52 -16.39
N LEU A 18 0.99 4.75 -17.07
CA LEU A 18 2.32 4.42 -16.59
C LEU A 18 3.14 5.67 -16.26
N TYR A 19 3.17 6.66 -17.15
CA TYR A 19 3.89 7.90 -16.90
C TYR A 19 3.28 8.76 -15.79
N LEU A 20 1.95 8.70 -15.59
CA LEU A 20 1.31 9.41 -14.47
C LEU A 20 1.59 8.75 -13.12
N LEU A 21 1.85 7.44 -13.08
CA LEU A 21 2.19 6.71 -11.86
C LEU A 21 3.67 6.85 -11.48
N ASP A 22 4.55 7.07 -12.46
CA ASP A 22 5.99 7.24 -12.24
C ASP A 22 6.36 8.63 -11.73
N ASP A 23 5.47 9.62 -11.88
CA ASP A 23 5.68 10.96 -11.38
C ASP A 23 5.57 10.96 -9.85
N SER A 24 6.72 10.84 -9.16
CA SER A 24 6.78 10.92 -7.71
C SER A 24 6.51 12.35 -7.28
N VAL A 25 5.28 12.62 -6.86
CA VAL A 25 4.91 13.87 -6.18
C VAL A 25 5.79 14.03 -4.93
N ASP A 26 6.10 15.27 -4.53
CA ASP A 26 6.80 15.56 -3.28
C ASP A 26 6.02 14.95 -2.10
N ALA A 27 6.48 13.78 -1.62
CA ALA A 27 5.88 13.08 -0.50
C ALA A 27 6.08 13.89 0.78
N LEU A 28 5.00 14.05 1.56
CA LEU A 28 5.03 14.78 2.83
C LEU A 28 5.42 13.89 4.01
N ILE A 29 5.23 12.58 3.87
CA ILE A 29 5.54 11.57 4.88
C ILE A 29 6.15 10.36 4.18
N THR A 30 7.21 9.80 4.76
CA THR A 30 7.85 8.57 4.30
C THR A 30 7.63 7.46 5.32
N ILE A 31 7.18 6.30 4.84
CA ILE A 31 7.01 5.09 5.64
C ILE A 31 7.71 3.94 4.96
N LYS A 32 8.48 3.21 5.76
CA LYS A 32 9.18 2.02 5.30
C LYS A 32 8.45 0.78 5.81
N THR A 33 8.07 -0.06 4.87
CA THR A 33 7.42 -1.35 5.13
C THR A 33 8.42 -2.48 4.92
N ILE A 34 8.68 -3.27 5.96
CA ILE A 34 9.62 -4.39 5.93
C ILE A 34 8.84 -5.68 6.09
N GLY A 35 8.81 -6.49 5.03
CA GLY A 35 8.22 -7.83 5.07
C GLY A 35 9.14 -8.82 5.78
N ARG A 36 8.61 -9.49 6.81
CA ARG A 36 9.28 -10.59 7.52
C ARG A 36 8.45 -11.87 7.38
N GLN A 37 8.90 -12.96 8.01
CA GLN A 37 8.23 -14.25 7.87
C GLN A 37 6.84 -14.23 8.55
N TRP A 38 5.80 -14.02 7.73
CA TRP A 38 4.36 -13.95 8.07
C TRP A 38 3.88 -12.72 8.85
N TYR A 39 4.65 -11.64 8.84
CA TYR A 39 4.25 -10.37 9.42
C TYR A 39 4.96 -9.20 8.75
N TRP A 40 4.46 -8.00 9.00
CA TRP A 40 4.99 -6.77 8.47
C TRP A 40 5.51 -5.90 9.61
N SER A 41 6.59 -5.16 9.36
CA SER A 41 7.15 -4.17 10.28
C SER A 41 7.12 -2.82 9.59
N TYR A 42 6.56 -1.81 10.25
CA TYR A 42 6.44 -0.46 9.71
C TYR A 42 7.31 0.50 10.51
N GLU A 43 8.07 1.34 9.80
CA GLU A 43 8.97 2.36 10.37
C GLU A 43 8.57 3.73 9.78
N TYR A 44 8.12 4.64 10.64
CA TYR A 44 7.86 6.03 10.25
C TYR A 44 9.16 6.83 10.37
N SER A 45 9.87 7.02 9.26
CA SER A 45 11.22 7.61 9.27
C SER A 45 11.25 9.09 9.63
N ASP A 46 10.15 9.81 9.38
CA ASP A 46 10.08 11.27 9.55
C ASP A 46 9.68 11.70 10.97
N PHE A 47 9.28 10.74 11.81
CA PHE A 47 8.87 10.95 13.20
C PHE A 47 9.88 10.30 14.16
N GLU A 48 9.84 10.65 15.45
CA GLU A 48 10.77 10.08 16.44
C GLU A 48 10.59 8.55 16.59
N ASN A 49 11.43 7.77 15.90
CA ASN A 49 11.65 6.33 16.06
C ASN A 49 10.37 5.51 16.33
N ILE A 50 9.31 5.76 15.55
CA ILE A 50 8.09 4.96 15.66
C ILE A 50 8.24 3.74 14.77
N GLU A 51 8.49 2.59 15.40
CA GLU A 51 8.52 1.28 14.76
C GLU A 51 7.53 0.33 15.44
N PHE A 52 6.82 -0.47 14.66
CA PHE A 52 5.92 -1.49 15.19
C PHE A 52 5.75 -2.66 14.22
N ASP A 53 5.54 -3.84 14.79
CA ASP A 53 5.24 -5.06 14.05
C ASP A 53 3.72 -5.28 13.98
N THR A 54 3.26 -5.82 12.86
CA THR A 54 1.86 -6.04 12.52
C THR A 54 1.63 -7.50 12.14
N TYR A 55 0.83 -8.20 12.94
CA TYR A 55 0.46 -9.59 12.78
C TYR A 55 -1.02 -9.72 12.44
N MET A 56 -1.38 -10.82 11.76
CA MET A 56 -2.77 -11.17 11.52
C MET A 56 -3.45 -11.53 12.85
N THR A 57 -4.65 -10.99 13.08
CA THR A 57 -5.43 -11.30 14.28
C THR A 57 -5.90 -12.76 14.22
N PRO A 58 -5.61 -13.59 15.24
CA PRO A 58 -6.09 -14.97 15.28
C PRO A 58 -7.61 -15.05 15.30
N GLU A 59 -8.20 -16.10 14.72
CA GLU A 59 -9.66 -16.23 14.63
C GLU A 59 -10.36 -16.26 16.01
N ASN A 60 -9.65 -16.69 17.05
CA ASN A 60 -10.16 -16.72 18.43
C ASN A 60 -10.25 -15.33 19.07
N ASP A 61 -9.42 -14.38 18.60
CA ASP A 61 -9.31 -13.03 19.13
C ASP A 61 -10.03 -12.00 18.21
N LEU A 62 -10.65 -12.46 17.13
CA LEU A 62 -11.41 -11.61 16.21
C LEU A 62 -12.67 -11.06 16.89
N GLU A 63 -12.89 -9.76 16.72
CA GLU A 63 -14.14 -9.12 17.13
C GLU A 63 -15.33 -9.63 16.30
N ILE A 64 -16.55 -9.49 16.82
CA ILE A 64 -17.81 -9.96 16.19
C ILE A 64 -18.00 -9.42 14.76
N ASN A 65 -17.45 -8.23 14.46
CA ASN A 65 -17.50 -7.59 13.15
C ASN A 65 -16.13 -7.58 12.43
N GLY A 66 -15.16 -8.36 12.90
CA GLY A 66 -13.82 -8.43 12.33
C GLY A 66 -13.78 -9.20 11.01
N PHE A 67 -12.87 -8.79 10.12
CA PHE A 67 -12.63 -9.46 8.84
C PHE A 67 -11.56 -10.54 8.97
N ARG A 68 -12.00 -11.79 8.81
CA ARG A 68 -11.13 -12.97 8.81
C ARG A 68 -10.01 -12.84 7.77
N LEU A 69 -8.77 -13.07 8.18
CA LEU A 69 -7.54 -12.99 7.35
C LEU A 69 -7.18 -11.58 6.84
N LEU A 70 -7.89 -10.53 7.26
CA LEU A 70 -7.59 -9.15 6.87
C LEU A 70 -7.29 -8.26 8.07
N ASP A 71 -7.93 -8.53 9.21
CA ASP A 71 -7.65 -7.77 10.42
C ASP A 71 -6.31 -8.11 11.03
N VAL A 72 -5.66 -7.06 11.53
CA VAL A 72 -4.35 -7.09 12.15
C VAL A 72 -4.41 -6.45 13.53
N ASP A 73 -3.45 -6.81 14.38
CA ASP A 73 -3.34 -6.28 15.75
C ASP A 73 -3.03 -4.77 15.75
N ASN A 74 -1.98 -4.36 15.04
CA ASN A 74 -1.53 -2.98 14.94
C ASN A 74 -1.78 -2.47 13.52
N ARG A 75 -2.68 -1.50 13.37
CA ARG A 75 -2.98 -0.91 12.06
C ARG A 75 -2.00 0.23 11.74
N THR A 76 -1.52 0.29 10.51
CA THR A 76 -0.76 1.44 10.02
C THR A 76 -1.70 2.62 9.83
N ILE A 77 -1.48 3.69 10.58
CA ILE A 77 -2.33 4.89 10.59
C ILE A 77 -1.68 5.94 9.70
N LEU A 78 -2.43 6.43 8.71
CA LEU A 78 -1.98 7.45 7.78
C LEU A 78 -2.93 8.65 7.82
N PRO A 79 -2.41 9.89 7.72
CA PRO A 79 -3.27 11.06 7.56
C PRO A 79 -3.94 11.03 6.19
N MET A 80 -5.22 11.39 6.16
CA MET A 80 -5.98 11.51 4.91
C MET A 80 -5.52 12.73 4.11
N ASN A 81 -5.65 12.68 2.77
CA ASN A 81 -5.30 13.77 1.84
C ASN A 81 -3.83 14.23 1.92
N THR A 82 -2.92 13.30 2.19
CA THR A 82 -1.48 13.54 2.25
C THR A 82 -0.81 12.57 1.29
N GLU A 83 0.14 13.05 0.48
CA GLU A 83 0.98 12.19 -0.35
C GLU A 83 2.03 11.52 0.55
N VAL A 84 2.03 10.18 0.55
CA VAL A 84 2.86 9.30 1.39
C VAL A 84 3.66 8.35 0.50
#